data_AF-A0A4V2AVV7-F1
#
_entry.id   AF-A0A4V2AVV7-F1
#
_cell.length_a   1.000
_cell.length_b   1.000
_cell.length_c   1.000
_cell.angle_alpha   90.00
_cell.angle_beta   90.00
_cell.angle_gamma   90.00
#
_symmetry.space_group_name_H-M   'P 1'
#
loop_
_entity.id
_entity.type
_entity.pdbx_description
1 polymer ?
#
loop_
_entity_poly.entity_id
_entity_poly.type
_entity_poly.pdbx_seq_one_letter_code
_entity_poly.pdbx_strand_id
1 'polypeptide(L)'
;MITFVWFPGKLRATANSLCVAGSSIGAIIAPPAVAWLALKYNWQTAFIVLGAVGLIIVVLGKLVYRDPPPGILQEAADTAVALPAVAFKWKDLWKTKSLWGILLIRFVSDPVWYFCLFWLPGYLQEESGLTLAQVGMFGWIPFLVADLGAIGTSAWSDRLVRKGHAPLKARKIMLSAVACFAPLCILAPYLPNAASTLAVFSVVAIACLSWLFTVSVVVAEAFPMNNVASVLGIAGGFGALGAVLFNYFVGQFMGKIGAENIFIAMAVLHPIAVLILWTMVKPEKPKQEIAVKNISL
;
A
#
# COMPACT_ATOMS: atom_id res chain seq x y z
N MET A 1 13.30 8.54 -0.20
CA MET A 1 14.28 9.55 -0.63
C MET A 1 15.71 9.12 -0.29
N ILE A 2 16.01 8.72 0.96
CA ILE A 2 17.34 8.22 1.39
C ILE A 2 17.83 7.01 0.56
N THR A 3 16.97 6.02 0.29
CA THR A 3 17.34 4.81 -0.47
C THR A 3 17.77 5.09 -1.92
N PHE A 4 17.26 6.15 -2.54
CA PHE A 4 17.65 6.52 -3.91
C PHE A 4 19.00 7.23 -3.98
N VAL A 5 19.38 7.92 -2.89
CA VAL A 5 20.64 8.67 -2.78
C VAL A 5 21.79 7.77 -2.34
N TRP A 6 21.53 6.83 -1.42
CA TRP A 6 22.54 5.94 -0.86
C TRP A 6 22.88 4.71 -1.71
N PHE A 7 21.96 4.27 -2.57
CA PHE A 7 22.13 3.03 -3.32
C PHE A 7 22.13 3.27 -4.84
N PRO A 8 23.14 2.75 -5.56
CA PRO A 8 23.14 2.68 -7.01
C PRO A 8 21.88 1.98 -7.53
N GLY A 9 21.46 2.28 -8.76
CA GLY A 9 20.20 1.79 -9.34
C GLY A 9 19.94 0.29 -9.15
N LYS A 10 21.00 -0.53 -9.18
CA LYS A 10 20.95 -1.99 -9.00
C LYS A 10 20.57 -2.45 -7.59
N LEU A 11 20.86 -1.66 -6.55
CA LEU A 11 20.63 -2.00 -5.13
C LEU A 11 19.39 -1.31 -4.54
N ARG A 12 18.79 -0.34 -5.26
CA ARG A 12 17.60 0.39 -4.80
C ARG A 12 16.42 -0.53 -4.53
N ALA A 13 16.25 -1.57 -5.36
CA ALA A 13 15.19 -2.57 -5.17
C ALA A 13 15.37 -3.30 -3.83
N THR A 14 16.58 -3.80 -3.54
CA THR A 14 16.92 -4.48 -2.29
C THR A 14 16.72 -3.58 -1.08
N ALA A 15 17.19 -2.33 -1.15
CA ALA A 15 17.01 -1.35 -0.06
C ALA A 15 15.52 -1.06 0.19
N ASN A 16 14.72 -0.90 -0.88
CA ASN A 16 13.28 -0.69 -0.75
C ASN A 16 12.57 -1.93 -0.16
N SER A 17 12.95 -3.14 -0.59
CA SER A 17 12.42 -4.38 -0.02
C SER A 17 12.73 -4.53 1.47
N LEU A 18 13.92 -4.10 1.93
CA LEU A 18 14.27 -4.11 3.35
C LEU A 18 13.43 -3.12 4.15
N CYS A 19 13.17 -1.91 3.62
CA CYS A 19 12.26 -0.95 4.25
C CYS A 19 10.84 -1.51 4.40
N VAL A 20 10.33 -2.17 3.37
CA VAL A 20 9.00 -2.80 3.41
C VAL A 20 8.96 -3.96 4.41
N ALA A 21 9.99 -4.80 4.44
CA ALA A 21 10.10 -5.89 5.42
C ALA A 21 10.07 -5.37 6.87
N GLY A 22 10.69 -4.20 7.13
CA GLY A 22 10.61 -3.53 8.42
C GLY A 22 9.17 -3.19 8.84
N SER A 23 8.36 -2.65 7.93
CA SER A 23 6.94 -2.37 8.18
C SER A 23 6.14 -3.63 8.49
N SER A 24 6.37 -4.72 7.75
CA SER A 24 5.73 -6.02 7.96
C SER A 24 6.08 -6.61 9.33
N ILE A 25 7.37 -6.59 9.71
CA ILE A 25 7.82 -7.04 11.04
C ILE A 25 7.15 -6.22 12.14
N GLY A 26 7.05 -4.90 11.96
CA GLY A 26 6.33 -4.03 12.89
C GLY A 26 4.87 -4.43 13.08
N ALA A 27 4.14 -4.69 11.98
CA ALA A 27 2.74 -5.12 12.02
C ALA A 27 2.53 -6.48 12.71
N ILE A 28 3.54 -7.35 12.68
CA ILE A 28 3.50 -8.67 13.33
C ILE A 28 3.81 -8.56 14.83
N ILE A 29 4.81 -7.75 15.21
CA ILE A 29 5.26 -7.61 16.60
C ILE A 29 4.34 -6.70 17.42
N ALA A 30 3.72 -5.70 16.79
CA ALA A 30 2.96 -4.68 17.51
C ALA A 30 1.76 -5.26 18.29
N PRO A 31 0.85 -6.09 17.72
CA PRO A 31 -0.29 -6.62 18.47
C PRO A 31 0.08 -7.39 19.75
N PRO A 32 1.00 -8.38 19.74
CA PRO A 32 1.37 -9.08 20.96
C PRO A 32 2.09 -8.17 21.96
N ALA A 33 2.94 -7.25 21.50
CA ALA A 33 3.63 -6.31 22.39
C ALA A 33 2.66 -5.35 23.09
N VAL A 34 1.71 -4.78 22.33
CA VAL A 34 0.68 -3.88 22.86
C VAL A 34 -0.22 -4.61 23.85
N ALA A 35 -0.72 -5.80 23.51
CA ALA A 35 -1.57 -6.58 24.39
C ALA A 35 -0.85 -6.96 25.69
N TRP A 36 0.41 -7.40 25.61
CA TRP A 36 1.22 -7.73 26.78
C TRP A 36 1.41 -6.53 27.73
N LEU A 37 1.75 -5.36 27.18
CA LEU A 37 1.90 -4.13 27.96
C LEU A 37 0.58 -3.69 28.59
N ALA A 38 -0.51 -3.75 27.84
CA ALA A 38 -1.84 -3.36 28.30
C ALA A 38 -2.37 -4.26 29.41
N LEU A 39 -2.13 -5.58 29.33
CA LEU A 39 -2.56 -6.55 30.34
C LEU A 39 -1.71 -6.52 31.60
N LYS A 40 -0.39 -6.32 31.47
CA LYS A 40 0.53 -6.34 32.62
C LYS A 40 0.51 -5.04 33.40
N TYR A 41 0.37 -3.91 32.73
CA TYR A 41 0.42 -2.59 33.34
C TYR A 41 -0.89 -1.85 33.11
N ASN A 42 -1.03 -1.19 31.96
CA ASN A 42 -2.23 -0.50 31.50
C ASN A 42 -2.03 -0.07 30.04
N TRP A 43 -3.09 0.38 29.39
CA TRP A 43 -3.04 0.80 27.99
C TRP A 43 -2.13 2.02 27.76
N GLN A 44 -2.01 2.94 28.73
CA GLN A 44 -1.15 4.11 28.64
C GLN A 44 0.33 3.73 28.53
N THR A 45 0.74 2.67 29.24
CA THR A 45 2.12 2.15 29.21
C THR A 45 2.50 1.65 27.82
N ALA A 46 1.55 1.06 27.08
CA ALA A 46 1.81 0.65 25.70
C ALA A 46 2.18 1.84 24.82
N PHE A 47 1.47 2.97 24.94
CA PHE A 47 1.80 4.21 24.20
C PHE A 47 3.14 4.80 24.61
N ILE A 48 3.42 4.86 25.91
CA ILE A 48 4.69 5.42 26.43
C ILE A 48 5.87 4.59 25.96
N VAL A 49 5.81 3.27 26.10
CA VAL A 49 6.91 2.36 25.71
C VAL A 49 7.14 2.41 24.21
N LEU A 50 6.10 2.30 23.38
CA LEU A 50 6.26 2.36 21.92
C LEU A 50 6.76 3.74 21.45
N GLY A 51 6.28 4.82 22.08
CA GLY A 51 6.78 6.17 21.83
C GLY A 51 8.26 6.31 22.20
N ALA A 52 8.67 5.79 23.35
CA ALA A 52 10.07 5.78 23.79
C ALA A 52 10.97 4.96 22.84
N VAL A 53 10.51 3.78 22.39
CA VAL A 53 11.23 2.98 21.38
C VAL A 53 11.39 3.77 20.08
N GLY A 54 10.35 4.46 19.62
CA GLY A 54 10.42 5.35 18.46
C GLY A 54 11.45 6.47 18.63
N LEU A 55 11.47 7.13 19.79
CA LEU A 55 12.47 8.16 20.10
C LEU A 55 13.89 7.60 20.14
N ILE A 56 14.08 6.41 20.72
CA ILE A 56 15.38 5.73 20.73
C ILE A 56 15.83 5.44 19.30
N ILE A 57 14.94 4.93 18.43
CA ILE A 57 15.25 4.68 17.02
C ILE A 57 15.64 5.98 16.30
N VAL A 58 14.97 7.10 16.57
CA VAL A 58 15.33 8.40 15.99
C VAL A 58 16.71 8.87 16.47
N VAL A 59 16.99 8.75 17.77
CA VAL A 59 18.30 9.13 18.34
C VAL A 59 19.41 8.25 17.78
N LEU A 60 19.24 6.92 17.79
CA LEU A 60 20.19 5.98 17.18
C LEU A 60 20.36 6.25 15.69
N GLY A 61 19.25 6.50 14.99
CA GLY A 61 19.26 6.90 13.59
C GLY A 61 20.11 8.14 13.36
N LYS A 62 19.97 9.18 14.19
CA LYS A 62 20.78 10.40 14.10
C LYS A 62 22.26 10.15 14.41
N LEU A 63 22.58 9.26 15.35
CA LEU A 63 23.97 8.93 15.74
C LEU A 63 24.67 8.06 14.70
N VAL A 64 23.93 7.18 14.03
CA VAL A 64 24.45 6.21 13.04
C VAL A 64 24.41 6.77 11.63
N TYR A 65 23.42 7.60 11.29
CA TYR A 65 23.26 8.17 9.95
C TYR A 65 24.47 9.05 9.64
N ARG A 66 25.11 8.74 8.52
CA ARG A 66 26.14 9.57 7.91
C ARG A 66 25.58 10.09 6.60
N ASP A 67 26.20 11.13 6.06
CA ASP A 67 25.90 11.56 4.70
C ASP A 67 26.55 10.61 3.68
N PRO A 68 25.90 10.38 2.53
CA PRO A 68 26.46 9.52 1.50
C PRO A 68 27.78 10.11 0.99
N PRO A 69 28.82 9.30 0.77
CA PRO A 69 30.09 9.76 0.23
C PRO A 69 29.92 10.50 -1.11
N PRO A 70 30.76 11.51 -1.42
CA PRO A 70 30.64 12.30 -2.65
C PRO A 70 30.57 11.45 -3.94
N GLY A 71 31.29 10.32 -4.00
CA GLY A 71 31.27 9.43 -5.17
C GLY A 71 29.92 8.77 -5.45
N ILE A 72 29.15 8.44 -4.40
CA ILE A 72 27.80 7.87 -4.56
C ILE A 72 26.80 8.96 -4.99
N LEU A 73 26.96 10.17 -4.47
CA LEU A 73 26.17 11.34 -4.88
C LEU A 73 26.39 11.66 -6.35
N GLN A 74 27.64 11.59 -6.82
CA GLN A 74 28.00 11.84 -8.21
C GLN A 74 27.46 10.74 -9.14
N GLU A 75 27.60 9.47 -8.77
CA GLU A 75 27.01 8.36 -9.54
C GLU A 75 25.48 8.49 -9.62
N ALA A 76 24.81 8.84 -8.52
CA ALA A 76 23.37 9.08 -8.52
C ALA A 76 22.96 10.27 -9.41
N ALA A 77 23.76 11.34 -9.43
CA ALA A 77 23.56 12.50 -10.29
C ALA A 77 23.79 12.15 -11.77
N ASP A 78 24.86 11.44 -12.10
CA ASP A 78 25.18 11.01 -13.47
C ASP A 78 24.11 10.07 -14.03
N THR A 79 23.59 9.16 -13.20
CA THR A 79 22.46 8.29 -13.60
C THR A 79 21.19 9.10 -13.86
N ALA A 80 20.98 10.20 -13.12
CA ALA A 80 19.82 11.08 -13.31
C ALA A 80 19.95 11.97 -14.55
N VAL A 81 21.17 12.43 -14.88
CA VAL A 81 21.47 13.26 -16.05
C VAL A 81 21.49 12.44 -17.35
N ALA A 82 21.91 11.18 -17.31
CA ALA A 82 21.99 10.30 -18.47
C ALA A 82 20.62 9.82 -19.02
N LEU A 83 19.51 10.07 -18.33
CA LEU A 83 18.17 9.72 -18.79
C LEU A 83 17.44 10.97 -19.30
N PRO A 84 17.53 11.33 -20.59
CA PRO A 84 16.62 12.28 -21.20
C PRO A 84 15.26 11.58 -21.39
N ALA A 85 14.54 11.35 -20.30
CA ALA A 85 13.19 10.83 -20.35
C ALA A 85 12.23 12.03 -20.42
N VAL A 86 11.66 12.24 -21.60
CA VAL A 86 10.53 13.16 -21.81
C VAL A 86 9.51 12.89 -20.72
N ALA A 87 9.17 13.93 -19.95
CA ALA A 87 8.28 13.85 -18.81
C ALA A 87 7.11 14.82 -19.00
N PHE A 88 5.96 14.49 -18.42
CA PHE A 88 4.87 15.44 -18.33
C PHE A 88 5.25 16.59 -17.38
N LYS A 89 4.90 17.82 -17.76
CA LYS A 89 4.88 18.94 -16.82
C LYS A 89 3.79 18.67 -15.79
N TRP A 90 3.98 19.18 -14.57
CA TRP A 90 3.07 18.94 -13.43
C TRP A 90 1.60 19.24 -13.76
N LYS A 91 1.34 20.33 -14.49
CA LYS A 91 -0.01 20.72 -14.94
C LYS A 91 -0.61 19.77 -15.97
N ASP A 92 0.24 19.14 -16.80
CA ASP A 92 -0.22 18.23 -17.85
C ASP A 92 -0.54 16.83 -17.32
N LEU A 93 0.06 16.43 -16.19
CA LEU A 93 -0.31 15.19 -15.49
C LEU A 93 -1.80 15.16 -15.15
N TRP A 94 -2.36 16.28 -14.67
CA TRP A 94 -3.78 16.44 -14.34
C TRP A 94 -4.73 16.28 -15.52
N LYS A 95 -4.23 16.35 -16.76
CA LYS A 95 -5.01 16.12 -17.98
C LYS A 95 -5.02 14.65 -18.40
N THR A 96 -4.16 13.82 -17.81
CA THR A 96 -4.07 12.39 -18.17
C THR A 96 -5.19 11.60 -17.51
N LYS A 97 -5.87 10.75 -18.30
CA LYS A 97 -6.93 9.88 -17.79
C LYS A 97 -6.38 8.84 -16.80
N SER A 98 -5.16 8.36 -17.03
CA SER A 98 -4.53 7.36 -16.16
C SER A 98 -4.23 7.89 -14.77
N LEU A 99 -3.88 9.19 -14.62
CA LEU A 99 -3.67 9.78 -13.29
C LEU A 99 -4.96 9.70 -12.48
N TRP A 100 -6.06 10.25 -13.01
CA TRP A 100 -7.37 10.17 -12.35
C TRP A 100 -7.80 8.74 -12.06
N GLY A 101 -7.52 7.81 -12.97
CA GLY A 101 -7.75 6.38 -12.74
C GLY A 101 -7.01 5.87 -11.50
N ILE A 102 -5.72 6.18 -11.37
CA ILE A 102 -4.91 5.78 -10.20
C ILE A 102 -5.40 6.47 -8.91
N LEU A 103 -5.73 7.77 -8.97
CA LEU A 103 -6.24 8.49 -7.81
C LEU A 103 -7.53 7.86 -7.30
N LEU A 104 -8.48 7.59 -8.20
CA LEU A 104 -9.74 6.94 -7.87
C LEU A 104 -9.53 5.52 -7.35
N ILE A 105 -8.65 4.74 -7.97
CA ILE A 105 -8.29 3.40 -7.48
C ILE A 105 -7.81 3.46 -6.03
N ARG A 106 -6.83 4.31 -5.73
CA ARG A 106 -6.30 4.46 -4.35
C ARG A 106 -7.39 4.89 -3.39
N PHE A 107 -8.16 5.90 -3.78
CA PHE A 107 -9.24 6.46 -2.96
C PHE A 107 -10.29 5.43 -2.58
N VAL A 108 -10.62 4.47 -3.47
CA VAL A 108 -11.62 3.42 -3.19
C VAL A 108 -11.03 2.15 -2.60
N SER A 109 -9.82 1.72 -3.00
CA SER A 109 -9.24 0.45 -2.55
C SER A 109 -8.56 0.54 -1.19
N ASP A 110 -7.80 1.61 -0.95
CA ASP A 110 -6.98 1.76 0.26
C ASP A 110 -7.82 1.78 1.55
N PRO A 111 -9.02 2.41 1.62
CA PRO A 111 -9.88 2.38 2.80
C PRO A 111 -10.10 1.01 3.44
N VAL A 112 -10.23 -0.06 2.64
CA VAL A 112 -10.46 -1.42 3.13
C VAL A 112 -9.26 -1.94 3.92
N TRP A 113 -8.04 -1.61 3.48
CA TRP A 113 -6.82 -1.96 4.21
C TRP A 113 -6.73 -1.23 5.55
N TYR A 114 -7.00 0.07 5.54
CA TYR A 114 -7.00 0.87 6.76
C TYR A 114 -8.12 0.45 7.73
N PHE A 115 -9.27 0.02 7.21
CA PHE A 115 -10.31 -0.58 8.03
C PHE A 115 -9.77 -1.81 8.77
N CYS A 116 -9.07 -2.72 8.07
CA CYS A 116 -8.45 -3.88 8.70
C CYS A 116 -7.41 -3.49 9.76
N LEU A 117 -6.65 -2.41 9.56
CA LEU A 117 -5.66 -1.94 10.54
C LEU A 117 -6.30 -1.39 11.83
N PHE A 118 -7.38 -0.61 11.70
CA PHE A 118 -7.94 0.14 12.82
C PHE A 118 -9.12 -0.55 13.50
N TRP A 119 -9.94 -1.28 12.74
CA TRP A 119 -11.20 -1.84 13.24
C TRP A 119 -11.12 -3.33 13.53
N LEU A 120 -10.25 -4.09 12.85
CA LEU A 120 -10.19 -5.55 13.05
C LEU A 120 -9.89 -5.96 14.49
N PRO A 121 -8.92 -5.37 15.22
CA PRO A 121 -8.66 -5.76 16.60
C PRO A 121 -9.85 -5.47 17.54
N GLY A 122 -10.60 -4.39 17.30
CA GLY A 122 -11.82 -4.06 18.03
C GLY A 122 -12.94 -5.04 17.70
N TYR A 123 -13.17 -5.28 16.41
CA TYR A 123 -14.17 -6.23 15.90
C TYR A 123 -13.95 -7.65 16.46
N LEU A 124 -12.70 -8.11 16.53
CA LEU A 124 -12.37 -9.41 17.11
C LEU A 124 -12.73 -9.50 18.60
N GLN A 125 -12.66 -8.39 19.35
CA GLN A 125 -13.02 -8.36 20.77
C GLN A 125 -14.53 -8.22 20.97
N GLU A 126 -15.12 -7.23 20.32
CA GLU A 126 -16.51 -6.82 20.56
C GLU A 126 -17.51 -7.78 19.91
N GLU A 127 -17.23 -8.24 18.69
CA GLU A 127 -18.17 -9.06 17.89
C GLU A 127 -17.74 -10.53 17.85
N SER A 128 -16.43 -10.81 17.72
CA SER A 128 -15.94 -12.19 17.66
C SER A 128 -15.63 -12.82 19.03
N GLY A 129 -15.75 -12.06 20.12
CA GLY A 129 -15.63 -12.53 21.49
C GLY A 129 -14.21 -12.88 21.96
N LEU A 130 -13.17 -12.44 21.26
CA LEU A 130 -11.80 -12.62 21.74
C LEU A 130 -11.50 -11.70 22.92
N THR A 131 -10.78 -12.22 23.90
CA THR A 131 -10.16 -11.39 24.93
C THR A 131 -9.00 -10.58 24.34
N LEU A 132 -8.60 -9.50 25.01
CA LEU A 132 -7.41 -8.71 24.65
C LEU A 132 -6.15 -9.58 24.53
N ALA A 133 -5.99 -10.59 25.40
CA ALA A 133 -4.88 -11.54 25.34
C ALA A 133 -4.89 -12.36 24.04
N GLN A 134 -6.06 -12.84 23.64
CA GLN A 134 -6.23 -13.60 22.38
C GLN A 134 -6.03 -12.70 21.15
N VAL A 135 -6.47 -11.44 21.18
CA VAL A 135 -6.16 -10.49 20.11
C VAL A 135 -4.66 -10.21 20.01
N GLY A 136 -3.95 -10.11 21.14
CA GLY A 136 -2.48 -10.07 21.13
C GLY A 136 -1.85 -11.32 20.51
N MET A 137 -2.41 -12.49 20.79
CA MET A 137 -1.89 -13.78 20.34
C MET A 137 -2.18 -14.07 18.86
N PHE A 138 -3.31 -13.63 18.32
CA PHE A 138 -3.80 -14.03 16.99
C PHE A 138 -4.03 -12.85 16.03
N GLY A 139 -4.14 -11.62 16.53
CA GLY A 139 -4.47 -10.44 15.72
C GLY A 139 -3.40 -10.07 14.69
N TRP A 140 -2.18 -10.59 14.81
CA TRP A 140 -1.11 -10.41 13.84
C TRP A 140 -1.24 -11.32 12.60
N ILE A 141 -2.03 -12.40 12.67
CA ILE A 141 -2.13 -13.44 11.62
C ILE A 141 -2.57 -12.86 10.27
N PRO A 142 -3.66 -12.05 10.17
CA PRO A 142 -4.11 -11.52 8.89
C PRO A 142 -3.05 -10.65 8.21
N PHE A 143 -2.24 -9.94 8.99
CA PHE A 143 -1.16 -9.09 8.46
C PHE A 143 0.00 -9.93 7.92
N LEU A 144 0.44 -10.98 8.64
CA LEU A 144 1.44 -11.90 8.08
C LEU A 144 0.94 -12.56 6.80
N VAL A 145 -0.30 -13.06 6.80
CA VAL A 145 -0.88 -13.71 5.62
C VAL A 145 -0.98 -12.73 4.45
N ALA A 146 -1.32 -11.47 4.72
CA ALA A 146 -1.31 -10.41 3.71
C ALA A 146 0.07 -10.20 3.11
N ASP A 147 1.12 -10.11 3.94
CA ASP A 147 2.51 -9.93 3.49
C ASP A 147 2.95 -11.09 2.58
N LEU A 148 2.77 -12.33 3.05
CA LEU A 148 3.10 -13.53 2.28
C LEU A 148 2.29 -13.61 0.98
N GLY A 149 1.00 -13.28 1.04
CA GLY A 149 0.12 -13.22 -0.10
C GLY A 149 0.54 -12.16 -1.12
N ALA A 150 0.88 -10.95 -0.68
CA ALA A 150 1.33 -9.86 -1.56
C ALA A 150 2.65 -10.18 -2.26
N ILE A 151 3.57 -10.88 -1.57
CA ILE A 151 4.80 -11.41 -2.19
C ILE A 151 4.42 -12.46 -3.25
N GLY A 152 3.57 -13.43 -2.90
CA GLY A 152 3.13 -14.49 -3.79
C GLY A 152 2.42 -13.98 -5.05
N THR A 153 1.51 -13.02 -4.90
CA THR A 153 0.76 -12.42 -6.01
C THR A 153 1.66 -11.55 -6.88
N SER A 154 2.63 -10.84 -6.30
CA SER A 154 3.66 -10.11 -7.05
C SER A 154 4.54 -11.05 -7.87
N ALA A 155 5.00 -12.17 -7.27
CA ALA A 155 5.78 -13.19 -7.98
C ALA A 155 4.98 -13.85 -9.10
N TRP A 156 3.68 -14.10 -8.89
CA TRP A 156 2.78 -14.60 -9.94
C TRP A 156 2.66 -13.59 -11.10
N SER A 157 2.50 -12.32 -10.77
CA SER A 157 2.45 -11.23 -11.73
C SER A 157 3.75 -11.13 -12.55
N ASP A 158 4.92 -11.25 -11.91
CA ASP A 158 6.23 -11.30 -12.60
C ASP A 158 6.38 -12.53 -13.49
N ARG A 159 5.82 -13.67 -13.09
CA ARG A 159 5.81 -14.88 -13.90
C ARG A 159 4.99 -14.69 -15.18
N LEU A 160 3.89 -13.93 -15.13
CA LEU A 160 3.12 -13.58 -16.34
C LEU A 160 3.95 -12.71 -17.29
N VAL A 161 4.72 -11.76 -16.77
CA VAL A 161 5.65 -10.95 -17.58
C VAL A 161 6.71 -11.82 -18.24
N ARG A 162 7.33 -12.73 -17.48
CA ARG A 162 8.31 -13.70 -18.00
C ARG A 162 7.73 -14.66 -19.06
N LYS A 163 6.41 -14.87 -19.05
CA LYS A 163 5.67 -15.63 -20.07
C LYS A 163 5.28 -14.79 -21.30
N GLY A 164 5.71 -13.52 -21.39
CA GLY A 164 5.50 -12.66 -22.55
C GLY A 164 4.27 -11.75 -22.47
N HIS A 165 3.55 -11.71 -21.34
CA HIS A 165 2.51 -10.69 -21.16
C HIS A 165 3.14 -9.31 -20.99
N ALA A 166 2.55 -8.27 -21.61
CA ALA A 166 2.95 -6.90 -21.37
C ALA A 166 2.90 -6.58 -19.85
N PRO A 167 3.92 -5.91 -19.27
CA PRO A 167 4.03 -5.69 -17.82
C PRO A 167 2.77 -5.12 -17.17
N LEU A 168 2.26 -4.00 -17.70
CA LEU A 168 1.03 -3.39 -17.21
C LEU A 168 -0.16 -4.35 -17.27
N LYS A 169 -0.31 -5.12 -18.36
CA LYS A 169 -1.41 -6.10 -18.51
C LYS A 169 -1.29 -7.23 -17.49
N ALA A 170 -0.08 -7.73 -17.24
CA ALA A 170 0.17 -8.75 -16.21
C ALA A 170 -0.25 -8.24 -14.81
N ARG A 171 0.11 -7.00 -14.47
CA ARG A 171 -0.29 -6.39 -13.18
C ARG A 171 -1.81 -6.29 -13.07
N LYS A 172 -2.49 -5.83 -14.12
CA LYS A 172 -3.95 -5.73 -14.14
C LYS A 172 -4.66 -7.07 -13.96
N ILE A 173 -4.21 -8.11 -14.68
CA ILE A 173 -4.79 -9.45 -14.57
C ILE A 173 -4.66 -9.97 -13.14
N MET A 174 -3.47 -9.85 -12.54
CA MET A 174 -3.26 -10.29 -11.17
C MET A 174 -4.14 -9.51 -10.18
N LEU A 175 -4.17 -8.17 -10.28
CA LEU A 175 -5.00 -7.32 -9.42
C LEU A 175 -6.49 -7.64 -9.52
N SER A 176 -6.98 -7.93 -10.73
CA SER A 176 -8.35 -8.39 -10.94
C SER A 176 -8.64 -9.74 -10.31
N ALA A 177 -7.72 -10.70 -10.42
CA ALA A 177 -7.91 -12.02 -9.83
C ALA A 177 -7.97 -11.97 -8.30
N VAL A 178 -7.09 -11.20 -7.65
CA VAL A 178 -7.09 -11.07 -6.19
C VAL A 178 -8.27 -10.24 -5.68
N ALA A 179 -8.77 -9.29 -6.46
CA ALA A 179 -9.95 -8.50 -6.11
C ALA A 179 -11.22 -9.36 -5.95
N CYS A 180 -11.29 -10.53 -6.59
CA CYS A 180 -12.40 -11.48 -6.42
C CYS A 180 -12.52 -12.01 -4.99
N PHE A 181 -11.47 -11.90 -4.17
CA PHE A 181 -11.50 -12.32 -2.77
C PHE A 181 -11.97 -11.22 -1.82
N ALA A 182 -11.94 -9.95 -2.23
CA ALA A 182 -12.36 -8.84 -1.37
C ALA A 182 -13.84 -8.92 -0.90
N PRO A 183 -14.81 -9.36 -1.73
CA PRO A 183 -16.20 -9.51 -1.30
C PRO A 183 -16.44 -10.52 -0.17
N LEU A 184 -15.46 -11.37 0.17
CA LEU A 184 -15.59 -12.29 1.30
C LEU A 184 -15.82 -11.57 2.64
N CYS A 185 -15.46 -10.29 2.75
CA CYS A 185 -15.73 -9.49 3.94
C CYS A 185 -17.23 -9.34 4.27
N ILE A 186 -18.15 -9.52 3.31
CA ILE A 186 -19.61 -9.57 3.55
C ILE A 186 -19.97 -10.64 4.58
N LEU A 187 -19.20 -11.73 4.62
CA LEU A 187 -19.47 -12.84 5.51
C LEU A 187 -19.21 -12.49 6.98
N ALA A 188 -18.39 -11.47 7.27
CA ALA A 188 -17.88 -11.19 8.62
C ALA A 188 -18.96 -11.17 9.73
N PRO A 189 -20.11 -10.46 9.58
CA PRO A 189 -21.16 -10.44 10.60
C PRO A 189 -21.84 -11.79 10.87
N TYR A 190 -21.74 -12.74 9.94
CA TYR A 190 -22.39 -14.04 10.02
C TYR A 190 -21.44 -15.16 10.44
N LEU A 191 -20.18 -14.84 10.72
CA LEU A 191 -19.18 -15.83 11.08
C LEU A 191 -19.39 -16.31 12.51
N PRO A 192 -19.39 -17.64 12.76
CA PRO A 192 -19.78 -18.19 14.05
C PRO A 192 -18.71 -18.05 15.14
N ASN A 193 -17.46 -17.73 14.79
CA ASN A 193 -16.35 -17.64 15.74
C ASN A 193 -15.20 -16.76 15.23
N ALA A 194 -14.29 -16.43 16.13
CA ALA A 194 -13.11 -15.62 15.81
C ALA A 194 -12.14 -16.28 14.83
N ALA A 195 -12.04 -17.62 14.82
CA ALA A 195 -11.13 -18.33 13.91
C ALA A 195 -11.57 -18.19 12.45
N SER A 196 -12.87 -18.33 12.17
CA SER A 196 -13.42 -18.09 10.83
C SER A 196 -13.31 -16.61 10.45
N THR A 197 -13.50 -15.69 11.39
CA THR A 197 -13.27 -14.25 11.19
C THR A 197 -11.84 -13.96 10.77
N LEU A 198 -10.85 -14.46 11.52
CA LEU A 198 -9.44 -14.34 11.18
C LEU A 198 -9.12 -14.95 9.81
N ALA A 199 -9.69 -16.12 9.46
CA ALA A 199 -9.48 -16.75 8.17
C ALA A 199 -10.00 -15.89 7.01
N VAL A 200 -11.23 -15.38 7.11
CA VAL A 200 -11.82 -14.49 6.09
C VAL A 200 -11.03 -13.21 5.96
N PHE A 201 -10.71 -12.54 7.06
CA PHE A 201 -9.92 -11.31 7.03
C PHE A 201 -8.50 -11.54 6.52
N SER A 202 -7.87 -12.69 6.78
CA SER A 202 -6.57 -13.03 6.21
C SER A 202 -6.62 -13.09 4.68
N VAL A 203 -7.66 -13.70 4.11
CA VAL A 203 -7.84 -13.77 2.66
C VAL A 203 -8.13 -12.39 2.05
N VAL A 204 -9.00 -11.60 2.69
CA VAL A 204 -9.29 -10.21 2.26
C VAL A 204 -8.04 -9.33 2.35
N ALA A 205 -7.21 -9.53 3.38
CA ALA A 205 -5.98 -8.80 3.62
C ALA A 205 -4.94 -9.06 2.51
N ILE A 206 -4.87 -10.28 1.95
CA ILE A 206 -4.05 -10.58 0.75
C ILE A 206 -4.46 -9.66 -0.40
N ALA A 207 -5.77 -9.54 -0.68
CA ALA A 207 -6.26 -8.68 -1.76
C ALA A 207 -5.86 -7.22 -1.50
N CYS A 208 -6.18 -6.70 -0.31
CA CYS A 208 -5.90 -5.32 0.07
C CYS A 208 -4.42 -4.96 -0.06
N LEU A 209 -3.53 -5.78 0.49
CA LEU A 209 -2.10 -5.49 0.50
C LEU A 209 -1.47 -5.69 -0.88
N SER A 210 -1.93 -6.68 -1.66
CA SER A 210 -1.53 -6.84 -3.06
C SER A 210 -1.87 -5.61 -3.89
N TRP A 211 -3.04 -5.01 -3.68
CA TRP A 211 -3.45 -3.75 -4.30
C TRP A 211 -2.59 -2.58 -3.83
N LEU A 212 -2.35 -2.45 -2.53
CA LEU A 212 -1.55 -1.37 -1.95
C LEU A 212 -0.17 -1.28 -2.62
N PHE A 213 0.55 -2.41 -2.72
CA PHE A 213 1.89 -2.44 -3.31
C PHE A 213 1.90 -2.43 -4.84
N THR A 214 1.06 -3.25 -5.48
CA THR A 214 1.16 -3.44 -6.94
C THR A 214 0.66 -2.22 -7.72
N VAL A 215 -0.26 -1.41 -7.18
CA VAL A 215 -0.63 -0.14 -7.83
C VAL A 215 0.58 0.80 -7.97
N SER A 216 1.55 0.74 -7.06
CA SER A 216 2.79 1.50 -7.21
C SER A 216 3.62 1.01 -8.41
N VAL A 217 3.59 -0.29 -8.68
CA VAL A 217 4.19 -0.89 -9.88
C VAL A 217 3.39 -0.51 -11.13
N VAL A 218 2.05 -0.51 -11.06
CA VAL A 218 1.18 -0.04 -12.16
C VAL A 218 1.51 1.40 -12.55
N VAL A 219 1.77 2.28 -11.58
CA VAL A 219 2.21 3.66 -11.84
C VAL A 219 3.55 3.66 -12.59
N ALA A 220 4.52 2.85 -12.15
CA ALA A 220 5.83 2.74 -12.79
C ALA A 220 5.75 2.23 -14.24
N GLU A 221 4.81 1.32 -14.53
CA GLU A 221 4.57 0.77 -15.88
C GLU A 221 3.71 1.68 -16.76
N ALA A 222 2.91 2.57 -16.16
CA ALA A 222 1.99 3.44 -16.88
C ALA A 222 2.58 4.83 -17.16
N PHE A 223 3.52 5.34 -16.36
CA PHE A 223 4.04 6.70 -16.48
C PHE A 223 5.54 6.73 -16.82
N PRO A 224 6.03 7.81 -17.45
CA PRO A 224 7.46 8.02 -17.62
C PRO A 224 8.19 8.01 -16.26
N MET A 225 9.39 7.44 -16.22
CA MET A 225 10.19 7.28 -14.99
C MET A 225 10.30 8.58 -14.15
N ASN A 226 10.47 9.72 -14.83
CA ASN A 226 10.61 11.04 -14.17
C ASN A 226 9.30 11.56 -13.55
N ASN A 227 8.15 10.98 -13.90
CA ASN A 227 6.86 11.32 -13.30
C ASN A 227 6.41 10.33 -12.21
N VAL A 228 6.99 9.12 -12.16
CA VAL A 228 6.57 8.04 -11.25
C VAL A 228 6.51 8.51 -9.79
N ALA A 229 7.58 9.15 -9.29
CA ALA A 229 7.61 9.60 -7.89
C ALA A 229 6.52 10.64 -7.57
N SER A 230 6.27 11.59 -8.48
CA SER A 230 5.19 12.59 -8.32
C SER A 230 3.82 11.93 -8.32
N VAL A 231 3.57 11.02 -9.27
CA VAL A 231 2.29 10.31 -9.37
C VAL A 231 2.07 9.44 -8.13
N LEU A 232 3.08 8.72 -7.65
CA LEU A 232 3.00 7.94 -6.40
C LEU A 232 2.67 8.82 -5.20
N GLY A 233 3.31 10.00 -5.08
CA GLY A 233 3.05 10.93 -3.98
C GLY A 233 1.60 11.44 -3.98
N ILE A 234 1.10 11.90 -5.13
CA ILE A 234 -0.28 12.38 -5.26
C ILE A 234 -1.27 11.23 -5.01
N ALA A 235 -1.02 10.06 -5.61
CA ALA A 235 -1.84 8.87 -5.49
C ALA A 235 -1.91 8.36 -4.04
N GLY A 236 -0.79 8.33 -3.33
CA GLY A 236 -0.73 7.98 -1.92
C GLY A 236 -1.53 8.97 -1.05
N GLY A 237 -1.47 10.26 -1.35
CA GLY A 237 -2.27 11.29 -0.69
C GLY A 237 -3.78 11.07 -0.86
N PHE A 238 -4.24 10.74 -2.07
CA PHE A 238 -5.65 10.41 -2.32
C PHE A 238 -6.09 9.10 -1.66
N GLY A 239 -5.21 8.10 -1.61
CA GLY A 239 -5.45 6.86 -0.86
C GLY A 239 -5.63 7.12 0.63
N ALA A 240 -4.73 7.89 1.24
CA ALA A 240 -4.82 8.29 2.64
C ALA A 240 -6.07 9.15 2.91
N LEU A 241 -6.40 10.09 2.03
CA LEU A 241 -7.62 10.90 2.15
C LEU A 241 -8.88 10.04 2.11
N GLY A 242 -8.97 9.10 1.16
CA GLY A 242 -10.07 8.15 1.09
C GLY A 242 -10.18 7.32 2.36
N ALA A 243 -9.05 6.84 2.89
CA ALA A 243 -9.01 6.09 4.14
C ALA A 243 -9.49 6.91 5.35
N VAL A 244 -9.08 8.18 5.46
CA VAL A 244 -9.53 9.08 6.54
C VAL A 244 -11.03 9.29 6.46
N LEU A 245 -11.57 9.61 5.28
CA LEU A 245 -13.00 9.84 5.08
C LEU A 245 -13.82 8.59 5.39
N PHE A 246 -13.35 7.42 4.94
CA PHE A 246 -14.02 6.15 5.19
C PHE A 246 -14.00 5.77 6.68
N ASN A 247 -12.85 5.91 7.36
CA ASN A 247 -12.76 5.62 8.80
C ASN A 247 -13.62 6.58 9.63
N TYR A 248 -13.69 7.86 9.24
CA TYR A 248 -14.60 8.81 9.86
C TYR A 248 -16.06 8.39 9.67
N PHE A 249 -16.45 7.99 8.45
CA PHE A 249 -17.79 7.49 8.16
C PHE A 249 -18.12 6.24 9.01
N VAL A 250 -17.22 5.25 9.04
CA VAL A 250 -17.38 4.05 9.87
C VAL A 250 -17.59 4.43 11.33
N GLY A 251 -16.74 5.28 11.90
CA GLY A 251 -16.89 5.69 13.31
C GLY A 251 -18.17 6.43 13.64
N GLN A 252 -18.71 7.23 12.71
CA GLN A 252 -19.96 7.97 12.93
C GLN A 252 -21.23 7.13 12.71
N PHE A 253 -21.16 6.16 11.80
CA PHE A 253 -22.37 5.48 11.30
C PHE A 253 -22.44 4.00 11.68
N MET A 254 -21.36 3.33 12.10
CA MET A 254 -21.37 1.89 12.43
C MET A 254 -22.46 1.51 13.43
N GLY A 255 -22.66 2.30 14.49
CA GLY A 255 -23.74 2.06 15.47
C GLY A 255 -25.16 2.36 14.97
N LYS A 256 -25.33 3.03 13.82
CA LYS A 256 -26.64 3.40 13.26
C LYS A 256 -27.07 2.50 12.11
N ILE A 257 -26.16 2.19 11.20
CA ILE A 257 -26.44 1.39 9.99
C ILE A 257 -26.07 -0.08 10.14
N GLY A 258 -25.37 -0.45 11.23
CA GLY A 258 -24.91 -1.81 11.47
C GLY A 258 -23.65 -2.17 10.67
N ALA A 259 -22.87 -3.11 11.21
CA ALA A 259 -21.63 -3.58 10.59
C ALA A 259 -21.86 -4.22 9.20
N GLU A 260 -23.00 -4.88 9.00
CA GLU A 260 -23.38 -5.52 7.75
C GLU A 260 -23.33 -4.55 6.55
N ASN A 261 -23.93 -3.38 6.66
CA ASN A 261 -23.95 -2.38 5.58
C ASN A 261 -22.55 -1.85 5.25
N ILE A 262 -21.67 -1.78 6.25
CA ILE A 262 -20.27 -1.36 6.06
C ILE A 262 -19.51 -2.44 5.28
N PHE A 263 -19.69 -3.72 5.65
CA PHE A 263 -19.06 -4.83 4.95
C PHE A 263 -19.58 -4.99 3.51
N ILE A 264 -20.88 -4.78 3.27
CA ILE A 264 -21.44 -4.73 1.91
C ILE A 264 -20.81 -3.59 1.10
N ALA A 265 -20.67 -2.41 1.68
CA ALA A 265 -20.00 -1.29 1.02
C ALA A 265 -18.54 -1.62 0.68
N MET A 266 -17.79 -2.22 1.61
CA MET A 266 -16.38 -2.60 1.40
C MET A 266 -16.21 -3.65 0.30
N ALA A 267 -17.15 -4.60 0.22
CA ALA A 267 -17.10 -5.71 -0.71
C ALA A 267 -17.07 -5.27 -2.19
N VAL A 268 -17.70 -4.14 -2.51
CA VAL A 268 -17.76 -3.63 -3.89
C VAL A 268 -16.59 -2.72 -4.25
N LEU A 269 -15.81 -2.23 -3.29
CA LEU A 269 -14.76 -1.22 -3.55
C LEU A 269 -13.63 -1.75 -4.45
N HIS A 270 -13.12 -2.95 -4.20
CA HIS A 270 -12.09 -3.56 -5.05
C HIS A 270 -12.61 -3.94 -6.44
N PRO A 271 -13.81 -4.54 -6.60
CA PRO A 271 -14.45 -4.68 -7.91
C PRO A 271 -14.58 -3.37 -8.68
N ILE A 272 -14.99 -2.27 -8.02
CA ILE A 272 -15.04 -0.94 -8.64
C ILE A 272 -13.63 -0.49 -9.06
N ALA A 273 -12.63 -0.68 -8.20
CA ALA A 273 -11.24 -0.36 -8.52
C ALA A 273 -10.74 -1.14 -9.76
N VAL A 274 -11.16 -2.40 -9.94
CA VAL A 274 -10.87 -3.20 -11.14
C VAL A 274 -11.47 -2.54 -12.39
N LEU A 275 -12.73 -2.13 -12.34
CA LEU A 275 -13.38 -1.47 -13.48
C LEU A 275 -12.64 -0.18 -13.85
N ILE A 276 -12.27 0.63 -12.86
CA ILE A 276 -11.47 1.85 -13.08
C ILE A 276 -10.10 1.52 -13.68
N LEU A 277 -9.42 0.50 -13.16
CA LEU A 277 -8.11 0.05 -13.63
C LEU A 277 -8.13 -0.34 -15.11
N TRP A 278 -9.16 -1.06 -15.56
CA TRP A 278 -9.25 -1.47 -16.97
C TRP A 278 -9.70 -0.34 -17.91
N THR A 279 -10.56 0.57 -17.45
CA THR A 279 -11.16 1.61 -18.29
C THR A 279 -10.36 2.92 -18.37
N MET A 280 -9.58 3.24 -17.33
CA MET A 280 -8.89 4.53 -17.21
C MET A 280 -7.38 4.43 -17.35
N VAL A 281 -6.74 3.39 -16.82
CA VAL A 281 -5.27 3.31 -16.76
C VAL A 281 -4.70 2.75 -18.06
N LYS A 282 -3.80 3.48 -18.71
CA LYS A 282 -3.11 3.07 -19.95
C LYS A 282 -1.65 3.56 -19.90
N PRO A 283 -0.75 3.02 -20.75
CA PRO A 283 0.59 3.58 -20.87
C PRO A 283 0.52 5.03 -21.38
N GLU A 284 1.03 5.97 -20.59
CA GLU A 284 1.08 7.39 -20.89
C GLU A 284 2.40 7.74 -21.59
N LYS A 285 2.29 8.46 -22.71
CA LYS A 285 3.44 8.97 -23.45
C LYS A 285 3.33 10.49 -23.55
N PRO A 286 4.27 11.26 -22.97
CA PRO A 286 4.26 12.70 -23.13
C PRO A 286 4.47 13.05 -24.61
N LYS A 287 3.76 14.06 -25.10
CA LYS A 287 3.94 14.57 -26.46
C LYS A 287 5.38 15.09 -26.58
N GLN A 288 6.14 14.53 -27.52
CA GLN A 288 7.42 15.13 -27.92
C GLN A 288 7.08 16.44 -28.63
N GLU A 289 7.46 17.58 -28.05
CA GLU A 289 7.64 18.78 -28.85
C GLU A 289 8.79 18.46 -29.82
N ILE A 290 8.45 18.23 -31.09
CA ILE A 290 9.45 18.18 -32.15
C ILE A 290 10.09 19.56 -32.14
N ALA A 291 11.28 19.67 -31.54
CA ALA A 291 12.12 20.83 -31.71
C ALA A 291 12.56 20.83 -33.19
N VAL A 292 11.72 21.42 -34.05
CA VAL A 292 12.14 21.85 -35.38
C VAL A 292 13.15 22.97 -35.15
N LYS A 293 14.40 22.60 -34.88
CA LYS A 293 15.53 23.49 -35.10
C LYS A 293 15.59 23.67 -36.61
N ASN A 294 14.92 24.72 -37.09
CA ASN A 294 15.19 25.30 -38.40
C ASN A 294 16.68 25.63 -38.42
N ILE A 295 17.48 24.75 -38.99
CA ILE A 295 18.79 25.11 -39.51
C ILE A 295 18.48 25.81 -40.83
N SER A 296 18.25 27.12 -40.75
CA SER A 296 18.31 27.99 -41.92
C SER A 296 19.75 28.00 -42.42
N LEU A 297 19.87 27.71 -43.71
CA LEU A 297 21.04 27.69 -44.58
C LEU A 297 22.05 28.82 -44.32
#